data_AF-X1LGN2-F1
#
_entry.id   AF-X1LGN2-F1
#
_cell.length_a   1.000
_cell.length_b   1.000
_cell.length_c   1.000
_cell.angle_alpha   90.00
_cell.angle_beta   90.00
_cell.angle_gamma   90.00
#
_symmetry.space_group_name_H-M   'P 1'
#
loop_
_entity.id
_entity.type
_entity.pdbx_description
1 polymer ?
#
loop_
_entity_poly.entity_id
_entity_poly.type
_entity_poly.pdbx_seq_one_letter_code
_entity_poly.pdbx_strand_id
1 'polypeptide(L)'
;MENDSNTREIIKLSEKIDTALVGLGDIGPDSTLIKTGCFSLEEFKYLDSLGVVGDINLIFINENGKHVPNKIDERIVRISPDRLKKVKNVIGVAFGRRKLKVILGALRGGLINILFTDQETAENIINSG
;
A
#
# COMPACT_ATOMS: atom_id res chain seq x y z
N MET A 1 13.52 -13.88 -10.55
CA MET A 1 14.05 -12.86 -9.61
C MET A 1 13.76 -13.24 -8.16
N GLU A 2 12.53 -13.62 -7.77
CA GLU A 2 12.26 -14.08 -6.38
C GLU A 2 13.09 -15.31 -5.95
N ASN A 3 13.48 -16.18 -6.88
CA ASN A 3 14.27 -17.38 -6.58
C ASN A 3 15.79 -17.12 -6.45
N ASP A 4 16.26 -15.89 -6.64
CA ASP A 4 17.66 -15.54 -6.35
C ASP A 4 17.92 -15.67 -4.83
N SER A 5 19.06 -16.24 -4.46
CA SER A 5 19.46 -16.39 -3.05
C SER A 5 19.51 -15.07 -2.31
N ASN A 6 20.00 -14.01 -2.95
CA ASN A 6 20.16 -12.69 -2.33
C ASN A 6 18.80 -12.04 -2.05
N THR A 7 17.88 -12.13 -3.01
CA THR A 7 16.50 -11.63 -2.86
C THR A 7 15.76 -12.36 -1.74
N ARG A 8 15.89 -13.69 -1.67
CA ARG A 8 15.28 -14.49 -0.59
C ARG A 8 15.82 -14.13 0.78
N GLU A 9 17.11 -13.86 0.89
CA GLU A 9 17.72 -13.46 2.14
C GLU A 9 17.19 -12.10 2.62
N ILE A 10 17.07 -11.11 1.73
CA ILE A 10 16.48 -9.80 2.06
C ILE A 10 15.02 -9.93 2.48
N ILE A 11 14.22 -10.75 1.78
CA ILE A 11 12.83 -11.01 2.18
C ILE A 11 12.78 -11.66 3.57
N LYS A 12 13.66 -12.60 3.88
CA LYS A 12 13.76 -13.19 5.23
C LYS A 12 14.16 -12.18 6.30
N LEU A 13 15.01 -11.21 5.99
CA LEU A 13 15.33 -10.13 6.95
C LEU A 13 14.10 -9.31 7.33
N SER A 14 13.11 -9.19 6.43
CA SER A 14 11.84 -8.56 6.77
C SER A 14 11.08 -9.27 7.90
N GLU A 15 11.37 -10.55 8.18
CA GLU A 15 10.79 -11.30 9.29
C GLU A 15 11.23 -10.78 10.67
N LYS A 16 12.31 -10.00 10.71
CA LYS A 16 12.94 -9.50 11.93
C LYS A 16 12.67 -8.01 12.19
N ILE A 17 11.95 -7.32 11.31
CA ILE A 17 11.69 -5.89 11.50
C ILE A 17 10.63 -5.66 12.58
N ASP A 18 10.90 -4.75 13.50
CA ASP A 18 9.96 -4.28 14.52
C ASP A 18 9.13 -3.07 14.06
N THR A 19 9.69 -2.29 13.12
CA THR A 19 9.08 -1.07 12.61
C THR A 19 9.19 -1.00 11.10
N ALA A 20 8.10 -0.65 10.43
CA ALA A 20 8.04 -0.35 9.01
C ALA A 20 7.55 1.09 8.80
N LEU A 21 8.23 1.83 7.93
CA LEU A 21 7.82 3.15 7.46
C LEU A 21 7.43 3.03 5.98
N VAL A 22 6.18 3.36 5.67
CA VAL A 22 5.58 3.09 4.35
C VAL A 22 4.81 4.29 3.84
N GLY A 23 4.87 4.51 2.52
CA GLY A 23 3.96 5.43 1.83
C GLY A 23 2.64 4.74 1.49
N LEU A 24 1.58 5.53 1.38
CA LEU A 24 0.31 5.08 0.79
C LEU A 24 0.11 5.73 -0.58
N GLY A 25 -0.06 4.90 -1.60
CA GLY A 25 -0.25 5.32 -2.99
C GLY A 25 -1.71 5.32 -3.38
N ASP A 26 -2.18 6.37 -4.07
CA ASP A 26 -3.44 6.34 -4.79
C ASP A 26 -3.26 5.73 -6.18
N ILE A 27 -4.34 5.17 -6.73
CA ILE A 27 -4.38 4.65 -8.12
C ILE A 27 -4.81 5.71 -9.14
N GLY A 28 -4.49 6.98 -8.90
CA GLY A 28 -4.78 8.10 -9.82
C GLY A 28 -3.70 8.31 -10.88
N PRO A 29 -3.98 9.12 -11.93
CA PRO A 29 -3.01 9.45 -12.98
C PRO A 29 -1.78 10.20 -12.46
N ASP A 30 -1.89 10.82 -11.29
CA ASP A 30 -0.81 11.54 -10.61
C ASP A 30 0.10 10.65 -9.75
N SER A 31 -0.17 9.35 -9.69
CA SER A 31 0.57 8.40 -8.88
C SER A 31 2.04 8.35 -9.28
N THR A 32 2.91 8.21 -8.28
CA THR A 32 4.35 8.01 -8.48
C THR A 32 4.63 6.77 -9.33
N LEU A 33 3.80 5.73 -9.23
CA LEU A 33 3.96 4.48 -9.98
C LEU A 33 3.80 4.68 -11.50
N ILE A 34 2.94 5.61 -11.92
CA ILE A 34 2.81 6.00 -13.33
C ILE A 34 3.97 6.93 -13.71
N LYS A 35 4.25 7.95 -12.89
CA LYS A 35 5.29 8.97 -13.18
C LYS A 35 6.69 8.39 -13.32
N THR A 36 6.97 7.27 -12.65
CA THR A 36 8.26 6.55 -12.71
C THR A 36 8.33 5.53 -13.84
N GLY A 37 7.23 5.31 -14.59
CA GLY A 37 7.16 4.33 -15.68
C GLY A 37 7.08 2.87 -15.22
N CYS A 38 6.93 2.62 -13.92
CA CYS A 38 6.79 1.26 -13.37
C CYS A 38 5.43 0.62 -13.71
N PHE A 39 4.43 1.46 -13.96
CA PHE A 39 3.05 1.08 -14.27
C PHE A 39 2.49 1.94 -15.40
N SER A 40 1.70 1.30 -16.25
CA SER A 40 0.91 1.96 -17.30
C SER A 40 -0.43 2.49 -16.76
N LEU A 41 -1.05 3.43 -17.47
CA LEU A 41 -2.41 3.90 -17.16
C LEU A 41 -3.43 2.76 -17.30
N GLU A 42 -3.19 1.85 -18.22
CA GLU A 42 -4.01 0.68 -18.53
C GLU A 42 -3.99 -0.32 -17.36
N GLU A 43 -2.84 -0.54 -16.74
CA GLU A 43 -2.74 -1.33 -15.51
C GLU A 43 -3.49 -0.67 -14.35
N PHE A 44 -3.46 0.66 -14.25
CA PHE A 44 -4.22 1.38 -13.22
C PHE A 44 -5.73 1.33 -13.46
N LYS A 45 -6.18 1.48 -14.72
CA LYS A 45 -7.59 1.26 -15.10
C LYS A 45 -8.04 -0.17 -14.78
N TYR A 46 -7.16 -1.14 -15.00
CA TYR A 46 -7.42 -2.53 -14.63
C TYR A 46 -7.56 -2.69 -13.11
N LEU A 47 -6.64 -2.12 -12.31
CA LEU A 47 -6.73 -2.16 -10.85
C LEU A 47 -8.00 -1.46 -10.32
N ASP A 48 -8.34 -0.30 -10.88
CA ASP A 48 -9.57 0.44 -10.56
C ASP A 48 -10.82 -0.41 -10.84
N SER A 49 -10.85 -1.13 -11.97
CA SER A 49 -11.96 -2.04 -12.31
C SER A 49 -12.14 -3.21 -11.33
N LEU A 50 -11.11 -3.53 -10.54
CA LEU A 50 -11.15 -4.55 -9.48
C LEU A 50 -11.55 -3.98 -8.10
N GLY A 51 -11.85 -2.67 -8.02
CA GLY A 51 -12.18 -2.00 -6.77
C GLY A 51 -10.96 -1.73 -5.87
N VAL A 52 -9.75 -1.69 -6.45
CA VAL A 52 -8.57 -1.20 -5.76
C VAL A 52 -8.76 0.29 -5.46
N VAL A 53 -8.36 0.74 -4.28
CA VAL A 53 -8.40 2.16 -3.88
C VAL A 53 -7.02 2.78 -3.72
N GLY A 54 -5.98 1.95 -3.76
CA GLY A 54 -4.59 2.33 -3.57
C GLY A 54 -3.69 1.16 -3.22
N ASP A 55 -2.46 1.46 -2.88
CA ASP A 55 -1.46 0.48 -2.47
C ASP A 55 -0.67 0.89 -1.23
N ILE A 56 -0.12 -0.13 -0.56
CA ILE A 56 0.89 -0.01 0.50
C ILE A 56 2.00 -1.00 0.19
N ASN A 57 3.20 -0.50 -0.12
CA ASN A 57 4.32 -1.34 -0.57
C ASN A 57 3.92 -2.26 -1.76
N LEU A 58 3.20 -1.69 -2.74
CA LEU A 58 2.63 -2.40 -3.88
C LEU A 58 1.59 -3.48 -3.53
N ILE A 59 1.15 -3.58 -2.28
CA ILE A 59 0.00 -4.39 -1.90
C ILE A 59 -1.24 -3.58 -2.25
N PHE A 60 -1.89 -3.92 -3.36
CA PHE A 60 -3.12 -3.27 -3.81
C PHE A 60 -4.30 -3.67 -2.94
N ILE A 61 -5.03 -2.69 -2.42
CA ILE A 61 -6.09 -2.92 -1.43
C ILE A 61 -7.41 -2.29 -1.87
N ASN A 62 -8.51 -2.88 -1.40
CA ASN A 62 -9.84 -2.26 -1.49
C ASN A 62 -10.12 -1.33 -0.29
N GLU A 63 -11.31 -0.73 -0.28
CA GLU A 63 -11.77 0.20 0.77
C GLU A 63 -11.82 -0.37 2.20
N ASN A 64 -11.81 -1.71 2.31
CA ASN A 64 -11.79 -2.43 3.58
C ASN A 64 -10.36 -2.86 3.98
N GLY A 65 -9.35 -2.44 3.22
CA GLY A 65 -7.96 -2.79 3.47
C GLY A 65 -7.65 -4.27 3.23
N LYS A 66 -8.47 -4.96 2.42
CA LYS A 66 -8.18 -6.33 1.98
C LYS A 66 -7.36 -6.26 0.70
N HIS A 67 -6.30 -7.07 0.63
CA HIS A 67 -5.53 -7.28 -0.59
C HIS A 67 -6.46 -7.75 -1.72
N VAL A 68 -6.31 -7.17 -2.91
CA VAL A 68 -7.06 -7.54 -4.12
C VAL A 68 -6.12 -8.33 -5.03
N PRO A 69 -6.18 -9.68 -5.03
CA PRO A 69 -5.32 -10.51 -5.87
C PRO A 69 -5.52 -10.18 -7.34
N ASN A 70 -4.42 -10.01 -8.07
CA ASN A 70 -4.48 -9.61 -9.47
C ASN A 70 -3.23 -10.07 -10.24
N LYS A 71 -3.31 -10.07 -11.57
CA LYS A 71 -2.20 -10.52 -12.45
C LYS A 71 -0.88 -9.75 -12.30
N ILE A 72 -0.90 -8.53 -11.74
CA ILE A 72 0.33 -7.73 -11.55
C ILE A 72 1.13 -8.27 -10.35
N ASP A 73 0.49 -8.97 -9.41
CA ASP A 73 1.19 -9.55 -8.26
C ASP A 73 2.28 -10.54 -8.69
N GLU A 74 2.09 -11.24 -9.80
CA GLU A 74 3.04 -12.23 -10.34
C GLU A 74 4.41 -11.65 -10.70
N ARG A 75 4.50 -10.33 -10.92
CA ARG A 75 5.76 -9.64 -11.27
C ARG A 75 6.33 -8.80 -10.13
N ILE A 76 5.72 -8.82 -8.94
CA ILE A 76 6.12 -7.97 -7.82
C ILE A 76 6.85 -8.78 -6.75
N VAL A 77 8.10 -8.43 -6.51
CA VAL A 77 8.88 -8.93 -5.37
C VAL A 77 8.63 -8.03 -4.16
N ARG A 78 7.93 -8.53 -3.14
CA ARG A 78 7.62 -7.76 -1.92
C ARG A 78 7.45 -8.66 -0.69
N ILE A 79 7.42 -8.05 0.49
CA ILE A 79 6.93 -8.76 1.69
C ILE A 79 5.44 -9.08 1.53
N SER A 80 5.00 -10.18 2.12
CA SER A 80 3.58 -10.54 2.04
C SER A 80 2.71 -9.57 2.85
N PRO A 81 1.43 -9.39 2.46
CA PRO A 81 0.48 -8.58 3.23
C PRO A 81 0.36 -9.05 4.69
N ASP A 82 0.36 -10.36 4.90
CA ASP A 82 0.31 -10.94 6.25
C ASP A 82 1.58 -10.67 7.06
N ARG A 83 2.75 -10.59 6.41
CA ARG A 83 3.99 -10.22 7.09
C ARG A 83 3.94 -8.77 7.52
N LEU A 84 3.48 -7.86 6.67
CA LEU A 84 3.36 -6.45 7.00
C LEU A 84 2.45 -6.25 8.23
N LYS A 85 1.31 -6.94 8.29
CA LYS A 85 0.39 -6.90 9.46
C LYS A 85 0.99 -7.41 10.76
N LYS A 86 2.02 -8.26 10.71
CA LYS A 86 2.72 -8.80 11.89
C LYS A 86 3.79 -7.87 12.43
N VAL A 87 4.19 -6.84 11.68
CA VAL A 87 5.17 -5.85 12.15
C VAL A 87 4.53 -5.04 13.28
N LYS A 88 5.25 -4.88 14.40
CA LYS A 88 4.73 -4.24 15.60
C LYS A 88 4.31 -2.79 15.35
N ASN A 89 5.15 -2.01 14.68
CA ASN A 89 4.86 -0.62 14.34
C ASN A 89 4.85 -0.47 12.82
N VAL A 90 3.68 -0.19 12.23
CA VAL A 90 3.59 0.14 10.81
C VAL A 90 3.11 1.57 10.68
N ILE A 91 4.06 2.42 10.31
CA ILE A 91 3.91 3.86 10.20
C ILE A 91 3.60 4.21 8.74
N GLY A 92 2.35 4.54 8.47
CA GLY A 92 1.92 5.10 7.17
C GLY A 92 2.18 6.59 7.10
N VAL A 93 2.79 7.05 6.01
CA VAL A 93 2.98 8.48 5.71
C VAL A 93 2.20 8.82 4.44
N ALA A 94 1.14 9.60 4.60
CA ALA A 94 0.29 10.00 3.48
C ALA A 94 -0.58 11.20 3.84
N PHE A 95 -0.89 12.03 2.86
CA PHE A 95 -1.72 13.22 3.02
C PHE A 95 -2.39 13.61 1.69
N GLY A 96 -3.38 14.49 1.77
CA GLY A 96 -4.14 15.03 0.66
C GLY A 96 -5.40 14.24 0.32
N ARG A 97 -6.43 14.95 -0.16
CA ARG A 97 -7.77 14.39 -0.43
C ARG A 97 -7.77 13.16 -1.35
N ARG A 98 -6.88 13.10 -2.33
CA ARG A 98 -6.79 11.96 -3.26
C ARG A 98 -6.43 10.66 -2.57
N LYS A 99 -5.75 10.72 -1.41
CA LYS A 99 -5.30 9.55 -0.66
C LYS A 99 -6.28 9.10 0.41
N LEU A 100 -7.41 9.80 0.61
CA LEU A 100 -8.38 9.48 1.67
C LEU A 100 -8.83 8.02 1.62
N LYS A 101 -9.19 7.50 0.43
CA LYS A 101 -9.67 6.12 0.29
C LYS A 101 -8.61 5.09 0.69
N VAL A 102 -7.36 5.26 0.24
CA VAL A 102 -6.27 4.34 0.61
C VAL A 102 -5.87 4.47 2.07
N ILE A 103 -5.89 5.68 2.64
CA ILE A 103 -5.62 5.89 4.07
C ILE A 103 -6.66 5.18 4.92
N LEU A 104 -7.95 5.41 4.65
CA LEU A 104 -9.04 4.76 5.38
C LEU A 104 -9.00 3.24 5.20
N GLY A 105 -8.77 2.75 3.98
CA GLY A 105 -8.59 1.33 3.71
C GLY A 105 -7.44 0.71 4.50
N ALA A 106 -6.27 1.34 4.51
CA ALA A 106 -5.10 0.85 5.24
C ALA A 106 -5.33 0.80 6.76
N LEU A 107 -5.98 1.82 7.32
CA LEU A 107 -6.38 1.87 8.74
C LEU A 107 -7.40 0.77 9.07
N ARG A 108 -8.49 0.66 8.31
CA ARG A 108 -9.55 -0.34 8.50
C ARG A 108 -9.04 -1.77 8.39
N GLY A 109 -8.13 -2.02 7.44
CA GLY A 109 -7.52 -3.33 7.22
C GLY A 109 -6.44 -3.71 8.24
N GLY A 110 -6.07 -2.79 9.15
CA GLY A 110 -4.97 -2.97 10.10
C GLY A 110 -3.62 -3.14 9.41
N LEU A 111 -3.45 -2.58 8.21
CA LEU A 111 -2.18 -2.62 7.46
C LEU A 111 -1.20 -1.56 7.96
N ILE A 112 -1.72 -0.49 8.55
CA ILE A 112 -0.97 0.48 9.33
C ILE A 112 -1.62 0.61 10.71
N ASN A 113 -0.82 0.94 11.72
CA ASN A 113 -1.32 1.24 13.07
C ASN A 113 -0.88 2.62 13.58
N ILE A 114 -0.02 3.32 12.83
CA ILE A 114 0.40 4.69 13.08
C ILE A 114 0.25 5.46 11.75
N LEU A 115 -0.32 6.66 11.78
CA LEU A 115 -0.46 7.53 10.61
C LEU A 115 0.23 8.88 10.87
N PHE A 116 1.16 9.26 9.98
CA PHE A 116 1.62 10.64 9.83
C PHE A 116 0.93 11.28 8.62
N THR A 117 0.22 12.37 8.88
CA THR A 117 -0.59 13.09 7.88
C THR A 117 -0.66 14.58 8.21
N ASP A 118 -1.27 15.38 7.33
CA ASP A 118 -1.52 16.80 7.56
C ASP A 118 -2.88 17.03 8.26
N GLN A 119 -3.10 18.26 8.75
CA GLN A 119 -4.31 18.62 9.48
C GLN A 119 -5.58 18.39 8.64
N GLU A 120 -5.59 18.85 7.38
CA GLU A 120 -6.77 18.73 6.51
C GLU A 120 -7.15 17.26 6.29
N THR A 121 -6.16 16.40 6.07
CA THR A 121 -6.41 14.97 5.87
C THR A 121 -6.90 14.32 7.16
N ALA A 122 -6.32 14.66 8.31
CA ALA A 122 -6.77 14.17 9.61
C ALA A 122 -8.24 14.53 9.90
N GLU A 123 -8.63 15.79 9.66
CA GLU A 123 -10.02 16.25 9.81
C GLU A 123 -10.96 15.47 8.89
N ASN A 124 -10.59 15.27 7.63
CA ASN A 124 -11.39 14.47 6.71
C ASN A 124 -11.54 13.01 7.18
N ILE A 125 -10.49 12.41 7.75
CA ILE A 125 -10.55 11.05 8.30
C ILE A 125 -11.51 10.98 9.49
N ILE A 126 -11.40 11.91 10.43
CA ILE A 126 -12.28 11.97 11.61
C ILE A 126 -13.75 12.11 11.19
N ASN A 127 -14.02 12.90 10.15
CA ASN A 127 -15.37 13.13 9.62
C ASN A 127 -15.86 12.03 8.65
N SER A 128 -15.02 11.04 8.33
CA SER A 128 -15.38 9.92 7.44
C SER A 128 -15.95 8.71 8.20
N GLY A 129 -16.20 8.86 9.50
CA GLY A 129 -16.75 7.83 10.41
C GLY A 129 -18.26 7.92 10.55
#